data_AF-A0A954YTH9-F1
#
_entry.id   AF-A0A954YTH9-F1
#
_cell.length_a   1.000
_cell.length_b   1.000
_cell.length_c   1.000
_cell.angle_alpha   90.00
_cell.angle_beta   90.00
_cell.angle_gamma   90.00
#
_symmetry.space_group_name_H-M   'P 1'
#
loop_
_entity.id
_entity.type
_entity.pdbx_description
1 polymer ?
#
loop_
_entity_poly.entity_id
_entity_poly.type
_entity_poly.pdbx_seq_one_letter_code
_entity_poly.pdbx_strand_id
1 'polypeptide(L)' 'MNSKDAQRLLDKLCSTMGFCLPLFEQERMVTNPPGNVKDFTDSVFVAEGFDLLTVDLHLYRQVREVIAEAFQQANDQESM' A
#
# COMPACT_ATOMS: atom_id res chain seq x y z
N MET A 1 5.23 -1.15 -10.38
CA MET A 1 5.55 -1.08 -8.92
C MET A 1 6.65 -2.08 -8.60
N ASN A 2 7.85 -1.61 -8.29
CA ASN A 2 8.99 -2.46 -7.90
C ASN A 2 9.16 -2.48 -6.36
N SER A 3 10.09 -3.29 -5.85
CA SER A 3 10.34 -3.44 -4.40
C SER A 3 10.75 -2.15 -3.70
N LYS A 4 11.54 -1.28 -4.34
CA LYS A 4 11.97 -0.01 -3.71
C LYS A 4 10.80 0.95 -3.54
N ASP A 5 9.94 1.04 -4.55
CA ASP A 5 8.76 1.90 -4.50
C ASP A 5 7.70 1.33 -3.54
N ALA A 6 7.56 0.01 -3.48
CA ALA A 6 6.72 -0.66 -2.49
C ALA A 6 7.19 -0.36 -1.06
N GLN A 7 8.50 -0.47 -0.77
CA GLN A 7 9.04 -0.14 0.57
C GLN A 7 8.76 1.32 0.94
N ARG A 8 9.04 2.26 0.03
CA ARG A 8 8.78 3.69 0.26
C ARG A 8 7.31 3.98 0.53
N LEU A 9 6.41 3.29 -0.18
CA LEU A 9 4.98 3.41 0.02
C LEU A 9 4.56 2.91 1.41
N LEU A 10 5.05 1.73 1.83
CA LEU A 10 4.77 1.19 3.16
C LEU A 10 5.32 2.12 4.27
N ASP A 11 6.53 2.68 4.11
CA ASP A 11 7.10 3.64 5.06
C ASP A 11 6.25 4.93 5.16
N LYS A 12 5.74 5.42 4.02
CA LYS A 12 4.84 6.58 3.96
C LYS A 12 3.52 6.29 4.67
N LEU A 13 2.93 5.12 4.44
CA LEU A 13 1.68 4.69 5.10
C LEU A 13 1.86 4.55 6.62
N CYS A 14 2.96 3.95 7.08
CA CYS A 14 3.25 3.84 8.51
C CYS A 14 3.44 5.21 9.18
N SER A 15 4.28 6.07 8.61
CA SER A 15 4.61 7.38 9.21
C SER A 15 3.47 8.40 9.14
N THR A 16 2.66 8.38 8.07
CA THR A 16 1.64 9.41 7.82
C THR A 16 0.25 8.97 8.29
N MET A 17 -0.07 7.68 8.13
CA MET A 17 -1.41 7.14 8.37
C MET A 17 -1.47 6.14 9.53
N GLY A 18 -0.31 5.74 10.09
CA GLY A 18 -0.24 4.76 11.18
C GLY A 18 -0.36 3.30 10.75
N PHE A 19 -0.35 3.00 9.44
CA PHE A 19 -0.37 1.64 8.89
C PHE A 19 1.03 1.04 8.92
N CYS A 20 1.49 0.66 10.11
CA CYS A 20 2.78 0.05 10.34
C CYS A 20 2.66 -1.47 10.36
N LEU A 21 2.65 -2.05 9.15
CA LEU A 21 2.36 -3.48 8.95
C LEU A 21 3.36 -4.34 9.73
N PRO A 22 2.98 -5.57 10.13
CA PRO A 22 3.94 -6.55 10.66
C PRO A 22 5.11 -6.77 9.69
N LEU A 23 6.33 -6.96 10.21
CA LEU A 23 7.55 -7.08 9.40
C LEU A 23 7.42 -8.14 8.30
N PHE A 24 6.83 -9.29 8.61
CA PHE A 24 6.61 -10.36 7.63
C PHE A 24 5.69 -9.93 6.47
N GLU A 25 4.65 -9.15 6.75
CA GLU A 25 3.76 -8.62 5.71
C GLU A 25 4.44 -7.55 4.88
N GLN A 26 5.29 -6.70 5.50
CA GLN A 26 6.11 -5.75 4.76
C GLN A 26 7.04 -6.47 3.78
N GLU A 27 7.79 -7.47 4.24
CA GLU A 27 8.70 -8.26 3.41
C GLU A 27 7.97 -8.94 2.24
N ARG A 28 6.79 -9.52 2.50
CA ARG A 28 5.94 -10.15 1.47
C ARG A 28 5.51 -9.14 0.42
N MET A 29 5.00 -7.98 0.84
CA MET A 29 4.49 -6.94 -0.06
C MET A 29 5.60 -6.21 -0.83
N VAL A 30 6.82 -6.17 -0.29
CA VAL A 30 7.99 -5.63 -0.99
C VAL A 30 8.56 -6.63 -2.00
N THR A 31 8.61 -7.92 -1.65
CA THR A 31 9.16 -8.97 -2.51
C THR A 31 8.23 -9.30 -3.68
N ASN A 32 6.92 -9.33 -3.42
CA ASN A 32 5.90 -9.57 -4.44
C ASN A 32 4.77 -8.53 -4.30
N PRO A 33 4.98 -7.29 -4.78
CA PRO A 33 4.00 -6.23 -4.68
C PRO A 33 2.69 -6.61 -5.38
N PRO A 34 1.53 -6.35 -4.75
CA PRO A 34 0.24 -6.45 -5.44
C PRO A 34 0.23 -5.62 -6.73
N GLY A 35 -0.31 -6.20 -7.81
CA GLY A 35 -0.16 -5.65 -9.16
C GLY A 35 -0.99 -4.42 -9.48
N ASN A 36 -1.92 -4.02 -8.60
CA ASN A 36 -2.76 -2.86 -8.81
C ASN A 36 -3.14 -2.19 -7.48
N VAL A 37 -3.64 -0.96 -7.58
CA VAL A 37 -4.02 -0.10 -6.44
C VAL A 37 -5.01 -0.77 -5.51
N LYS A 38 -6.03 -1.45 -6.05
CA LYS A 38 -7.07 -2.10 -5.22
C LYS A 38 -6.48 -3.23 -4.40
N ASP A 39 -5.78 -4.16 -5.05
CA ASP A 39 -5.22 -5.34 -4.38
C ASP A 39 -4.13 -4.94 -3.37
N PHE A 40 -3.39 -3.86 -3.65
CA PHE A 40 -2.44 -3.30 -2.68
C PHE A 40 -3.16 -2.71 -1.47
N THR A 41 -4.22 -1.93 -1.70
CA THR A 41 -5.04 -1.35 -0.62
C THR A 41 -5.60 -2.47 0.26
N ASP A 42 -6.24 -3.46 -0.34
CA ASP A 42 -6.82 -4.60 0.39
C ASP A 42 -5.75 -5.35 1.19
N SER A 43 -4.56 -5.57 0.60
CA SER A 43 -3.44 -6.22 1.28
C SER A 43 -2.95 -5.43 2.50
N VAL A 44 -2.88 -4.10 2.41
CA VAL A 44 -2.50 -3.23 3.55
C VAL A 44 -3.51 -3.35 4.69
N PHE A 45 -4.81 -3.26 4.40
CA PHE A 45 -5.84 -3.38 5.44
C PHE A 45 -5.86 -4.76 6.08
N VAL A 46 -5.76 -5.83 5.28
CA VAL A 46 -5.73 -7.20 5.80
C VAL A 46 -4.48 -7.44 6.66
N ALA A 47 -3.31 -6.92 6.24
CA ALA A 47 -2.07 -7.05 6.99
C ALA A 47 -2.08 -6.30 8.34
N GLU A 48 -2.78 -5.18 8.43
CA GLU A 48 -3.06 -4.46 9.69
C GLU A 48 -4.13 -5.15 10.56
N GLY A 49 -4.80 -6.17 10.04
CA GLY A 49 -5.84 -6.91 10.76
C GLY A 49 -7.24 -6.31 10.65
N PHE A 50 -7.49 -5.41 9.68
CA PHE A 50 -8.83 -4.93 9.39
C PHE A 50 -9.64 -5.95 8.57
N ASP A 51 -10.95 -5.97 8.82
CA ASP A 51 -11.92 -6.63 7.95
C ASP A 51 -12.43 -5.66 6.89
N LEU A 52 -12.22 -5.99 5.62
CA LEU A 52 -12.63 -5.18 4.46
C LEU A 52 -14.15 -4.98 4.36
N LEU A 53 -14.95 -5.84 5.00
CA LEU A 53 -16.41 -5.71 5.00
C LEU A 53 -16.91 -4.64 5.97
N THR A 54 -16.12 -4.31 6.98
CA THR A 54 -16.52 -3.42 8.08
C THR A 54 -15.62 -2.19 8.24
N VAL A 55 -14.54 -2.12 7.46
CA VAL A 55 -13.62 -0.98 7.44
C VAL A 55 -14.35 0.34 7.16
N ASP A 56 -13.91 1.40 7.83
CA ASP A 56 -14.38 2.74 7.55
C ASP A 56 -14.07 3.13 6.09
N LEU A 57 -15.12 3.48 5.34
CA LEU A 57 -15.01 3.78 3.90
C LEU A 57 -14.22 5.06 3.63
N HIS A 58 -14.17 6.01 4.57
CA HIS A 58 -13.38 7.22 4.41
C HIS A 58 -11.89 6.90 4.55
N LEU A 59 -11.52 6.15 5.59
CA LEU A 59 -10.16 5.67 5.79
C LEU A 59 -9.68 4.82 4.60
N TYR A 60 -10.51 3.89 4.13
CA TYR A 60 -10.19 3.07 2.95
C TYR A 60 -9.90 3.92 1.72
N ARG A 61 -10.70 4.95 1.46
CA ARG A 61 -10.48 5.87 0.34
C ARG A 61 -9.18 6.66 0.48
N GLN A 62 -8.89 7.18 1.66
CA GLN A 62 -7.65 7.94 1.91
C GLN A 62 -6.39 7.09 1.67
N VAL A 63 -6.37 5.86 2.20
CA VAL A 63 -5.26 4.93 1.96
C VAL A 63 -5.15 4.58 0.48
N ARG A 64 -6.29 4.30 -0.18
CA ARG A 64 -6.34 3.99 -1.60
C ARG A 64 -5.81 5.13 -2.48
N GLU A 65 -6.08 6.38 -2.13
CA GLU A 65 -5.59 7.57 -2.84
C GLU A 65 -4.06 7.67 -2.75
N VAL A 66 -3.49 7.52 -1.55
CA VAL A 66 -2.03 7.53 -1.36
C VAL A 66 -1.34 6.42 -2.17
N ILE A 67 -1.95 5.23 -2.19
CA ILE A 67 -1.45 4.10 -2.99
C ILE A 67 -1.58 4.42 -4.48
N ALA A 68 -2.71 4.98 -4.93
CA ALA A 68 -2.91 5.33 -6.34
C ALA A 68 -1.85 6.32 -6.85
N GLU A 69 -1.54 7.35 -6.06
CA GLU A 69 -0.46 8.30 -6.37
C GLU A 69 0.89 7.60 -6.51
N ALA A 70 1.22 6.67 -5.61
CA ALA A 70 2.48 5.93 -5.68
C ALA A 70 2.58 5.03 -6.92
N PHE A 71 1.47 4.43 -7.35
CA PHE A 71 1.43 3.67 -8.60
C PHE A 71 1.63 4.57 -9.82
N GLN A 72 1.05 5.77 -9.84
CA GLN A 72 1.27 6.73 -10.92
C GLN A 72 2.74 7.15 -10.99
N GLN A 73 3.33 7.51 -9.85
CA GLN A 73 4.74 7.90 -9.77
C GLN A 73 5.69 6.79 -10.21
N ALA A 74 5.40 5.53 -9.86
CA ALA A 74 6.21 4.39 -10.30
C ALA A 74 6.15 4.20 -11.82
N ASN A 75 4.96 4.36 -12.43
CA ASN A 75 4.79 4.24 -13.88
C ASN A 75 5.47 5.39 -14.66
N ASP A 76 5.45 6.61 -14.09
CA ASP A 76 6.12 7.77 -14.69
C ASP A 76 7.65 7.63 -14.67
N GLN A 77 8.21 6.98 -13.63
CA GLN A 77 9.64 6.68 -13.52
C GLN A 77 10.11 5.57 -14.47
N GLU A 78 9.22 4.67 -14.88
CA GLU A 78 9.52 3.62 -15.87
C GLU A 78 9.44 4.14 -17.33
N SER A 79 8.84 5.32 -17.53
CA SER A 79 8.66 5.95 -18.85
C SER A 79 9.74 6.97 -19.22
N MET A 80 10.74 7.17 -18.35
CA MET A 80 11.85 8.13 -18.51
C MET A 80 13.20 7.40 -18.52
#